data_AF-L9YWQ7-F1
#
_entry.id   AF-L9YWQ7-F1
#
_cell.length_a   1.000
_cell.length_b   1.000
_cell.length_c   1.000
_cell.angle_alpha   90.00
_cell.angle_beta   90.00
_cell.angle_gamma   90.00
#
_symmetry.space_group_name_H-M   'P 1'
#
loop_
_entity.id
_entity.type
_entity.pdbx_description
1 polymer ?
#
loop_
_entity_poly.entity_id
_entity_poly.type
_entity_poly.pdbx_seq_one_letter_code
_entity_poly.pdbx_strand_id
1 'polypeptide(L)'
;MGNASATFLSKSDSRSADIDPLSSDFTFTFGLSFNHGARKDDDMSQATLGDDEELFGEAANEMREDVETSLEAAWAALPDADDIWETDADNVLGVLNGLNSALEVGDAEEHLRDAKKWFTMGQRADAFDDAADLESEIEALEAAITDISAAGEQVGELTSTVPALRGTLQDAGPAAPDDEEADADTEADADADEDEE
;
A
#
# COMPACT_ATOMS: atom_id res chain seq x y z
N MET A 1 -38.26 -44.19 -6.07
CA MET A 1 -37.65 -44.29 -4.72
C MET A 1 -36.41 -43.42 -4.73
N GLY A 2 -36.15 -42.45 -3.88
CA GLY A 2 -36.82 -41.93 -2.70
C GLY A 2 -36.16 -40.58 -2.39
N ASN A 3 -36.97 -39.65 -1.91
CA ASN A 3 -36.64 -38.23 -1.80
C ASN A 3 -36.04 -37.98 -0.41
N ALA A 4 -35.01 -37.13 -0.32
CA ALA A 4 -34.57 -36.58 0.96
C ALA A 4 -34.24 -35.10 0.79
N SER A 5 -35.27 -34.29 1.02
CA SER A 5 -35.17 -32.85 1.28
C SER A 5 -34.48 -32.64 2.63
N ALA A 6 -33.43 -31.81 2.67
CA ALA A 6 -32.86 -31.28 3.90
C ALA A 6 -33.45 -29.88 4.14
N THR A 7 -34.34 -29.81 5.12
CA THR A 7 -35.02 -28.61 5.60
C THR A 7 -34.04 -27.68 6.30
N PHE A 8 -33.92 -26.45 5.80
CA PHE A 8 -33.18 -25.35 6.42
C PHE A 8 -34.01 -24.82 7.60
N LEU A 9 -33.53 -25.03 8.83
CA LEU A 9 -34.18 -24.55 10.04
C LEU A 9 -33.80 -23.09 10.28
N SER A 10 -34.76 -22.20 10.03
CA SER A 10 -34.74 -20.81 10.46
C SER A 10 -34.77 -20.73 12.00
N LYS A 11 -33.80 -20.02 12.58
CA LYS A 11 -33.87 -19.59 13.97
C LYS A 11 -33.55 -18.10 14.02
N SER A 12 -34.62 -17.31 13.90
CA SER A 12 -34.67 -15.90 14.24
C SER A 12 -34.38 -15.72 15.72
N ASP A 13 -33.27 -15.06 16.06
CA ASP A 13 -33.04 -14.51 17.40
C ASP A 13 -33.19 -12.99 17.31
N SER A 14 -34.40 -12.53 17.63
CA SER A 14 -34.73 -11.12 17.79
C SER A 14 -34.33 -10.70 19.20
N ARG A 15 -33.18 -10.03 19.35
CA ARG A 15 -32.87 -9.30 20.58
C ARG A 15 -33.58 -7.95 20.58
N SER A 16 -34.73 -7.96 21.25
CA SER A 16 -35.44 -6.80 21.77
C SER A 16 -34.51 -6.00 22.69
N ALA A 17 -34.21 -4.75 22.32
CA ALA A 17 -33.67 -3.78 23.25
C ALA A 17 -34.87 -3.12 23.95
N ASP A 18 -35.20 -3.63 25.14
CA ASP A 18 -36.07 -2.97 26.10
C ASP A 18 -35.45 -1.62 26.48
N ILE A 19 -36.02 -0.53 25.96
CA ILE A 19 -35.78 0.82 26.43
C ILE A 19 -36.83 1.08 27.50
N ASP A 20 -36.45 0.92 28.76
CA ASP A 20 -37.21 1.39 29.91
C ASP A 20 -37.36 2.91 29.85
N PRO A 21 -38.59 3.47 29.77
CA PRO A 21 -38.83 4.86 30.05
C PRO A 21 -39.32 4.95 31.50
N LEU A 22 -38.58 5.64 32.37
CA LEU A 22 -39.11 6.50 33.44
C LEU A 22 -38.04 6.77 34.53
N SER A 23 -38.08 8.00 35.01
CA SER A 23 -37.52 8.49 36.29
C SER A 23 -36.05 8.87 36.30
N SER A 24 -35.79 10.16 36.10
CA SER A 24 -34.84 10.95 36.90
C SER A 24 -35.06 12.43 36.61
N ASP A 25 -35.96 13.05 37.38
CA ASP A 25 -36.14 14.50 37.45
C ASP A 25 -34.83 15.16 37.87
N PHE A 26 -34.16 15.84 36.94
CA PHE A 26 -33.05 16.74 37.25
C PHE A 26 -33.58 18.17 37.27
N THR A 27 -34.18 18.57 38.39
CA THR A 27 -34.60 19.94 38.63
C THR A 27 -33.38 20.83 38.90
N PHE A 28 -33.03 21.69 37.95
CA PHE A 28 -32.07 22.77 38.17
C PHE A 28 -32.84 24.03 38.59
N THR A 29 -32.83 24.35 39.88
CA THR A 29 -33.40 25.60 40.40
C THR A 29 -32.43 26.75 40.15
N PHE A 30 -32.59 27.45 39.03
CA PHE A 30 -31.91 28.71 38.80
C PHE A 30 -32.86 29.88 39.07
N GLY A 31 -32.81 30.40 40.29
CA GLY A 31 -33.49 31.63 40.66
C GLY A 31 -32.72 32.83 40.14
N LEU A 32 -33.15 33.41 39.01
CA LEU A 32 -32.80 34.77 38.65
C LEU A 32 -34.05 35.51 38.15
N SER A 33 -34.45 36.51 38.94
CA SER A 33 -35.51 37.46 38.59
C SER A 33 -34.92 38.49 37.63
N PHE A 34 -35.44 38.61 36.41
CA PHE A 34 -35.03 39.66 35.48
C PHE A 34 -36.24 40.50 35.04
N ASN A 35 -36.08 41.81 35.23
CA ASN A 35 -37.05 42.86 35.03
C ASN A 35 -37.28 43.10 33.53
N HIS A 36 -38.54 42.99 33.07
CA HIS A 36 -38.94 43.26 31.69
C HIS A 36 -39.04 44.79 31.47
N GLY A 37 -37.92 45.38 31.06
CA GLY A 37 -37.82 46.75 30.54
C GLY A 37 -37.77 46.76 29.01
N ALA A 38 -38.44 47.72 28.42
CA ALA A 38 -38.86 47.76 27.02
C ALA A 38 -37.75 47.89 25.96
N ARG A 39 -38.08 47.30 24.79
CA ARG A 39 -37.56 47.47 23.41
C ARG A 39 -36.50 48.55 23.13
N LYS A 40 -35.50 48.17 22.32
CA LYS A 40 -35.25 48.84 21.04
C LYS A 40 -34.54 47.88 20.07
N ASP A 41 -35.12 47.74 18.89
CA ASP A 41 -34.54 47.13 17.71
C ASP A 41 -33.22 47.83 17.35
N ASP A 42 -32.11 47.11 17.43
CA ASP A 42 -30.86 47.40 16.74
C ASP A 42 -30.33 46.06 16.21
N ASP A 43 -30.77 45.77 15.00
CA ASP A 43 -29.99 45.20 13.89
C ASP A 43 -28.56 44.71 14.23
N MET A 44 -28.42 43.43 14.59
CA MET A 44 -27.16 42.67 14.51
C MET A 44 -27.43 41.19 14.21
N SER A 45 -28.44 40.93 13.39
CA SER A 45 -28.66 39.62 12.79
C SER A 45 -28.56 39.85 11.29
N GLN A 46 -27.73 39.07 10.59
CA GLN A 46 -27.52 39.07 9.12
C GLN A 46 -26.22 39.72 8.60
N ALA A 47 -25.07 39.29 9.12
CA ALA A 47 -23.78 39.45 8.44
C ALA A 47 -22.81 38.26 8.70
N THR A 48 -23.31 37.01 8.75
CA THR A 48 -22.44 35.82 8.90
C THR A 48 -22.69 34.73 7.86
N LEU A 49 -23.92 34.58 7.35
CA LEU A 49 -24.22 33.56 6.33
C LEU A 49 -23.46 33.76 5.01
N GLY A 50 -23.12 34.99 4.63
CA GLY A 50 -22.35 35.26 3.42
C GLY A 50 -20.85 34.95 3.52
N ASP A 51 -20.27 35.02 4.74
CA ASP A 51 -18.86 34.69 5.01
C ASP A 51 -18.69 33.19 5.32
N ASP A 52 -19.68 32.57 5.96
CA ASP A 52 -19.63 31.16 6.36
C ASP A 52 -19.56 30.23 5.12
N GLU A 53 -20.34 30.48 4.05
CA GLU A 53 -20.30 29.68 2.82
C GLU A 53 -18.94 29.75 2.08
N GLU A 54 -18.25 30.90 2.09
CA GLU A 54 -16.88 31.00 1.52
C GLU A 54 -15.86 30.24 2.38
N LEU A 55 -16.01 30.25 3.71
CA LEU A 55 -15.08 29.60 4.64
C LEU A 55 -15.24 28.06 4.64
N PHE A 56 -16.46 27.55 4.47
CA PHE A 56 -16.70 26.12 4.27
C PHE A 56 -16.20 25.63 2.90
N GLY A 57 -16.34 26.45 1.86
CA GLY A 57 -15.79 26.15 0.53
C GLY A 57 -14.26 26.05 0.54
N GLU A 58 -13.57 26.95 1.24
CA GLU A 58 -12.10 26.92 1.38
C GLU A 58 -11.63 25.64 2.09
N ALA A 59 -12.27 25.28 3.20
CA ALA A 59 -11.91 24.06 3.94
C ALA A 59 -12.20 22.77 3.14
N ALA A 60 -13.28 22.75 2.35
CA ALA A 60 -13.57 21.64 1.45
C ALA A 60 -12.52 21.51 0.34
N ASN A 61 -12.08 22.65 -0.21
CA ASN A 61 -11.03 22.69 -1.23
C ASN A 61 -9.66 22.26 -0.68
N GLU A 62 -9.32 22.64 0.56
CA GLU A 62 -8.11 22.18 1.25
C GLU A 62 -8.13 20.65 1.43
N MET A 63 -9.24 20.07 1.90
CA MET A 63 -9.36 18.61 2.04
C MET A 63 -9.25 17.88 0.70
N ARG A 64 -9.71 18.50 -0.39
CA ARG A 64 -9.55 17.98 -1.75
C ARG A 64 -8.09 18.01 -2.17
N GLU A 65 -7.43 19.15 -2.00
CA GLU A 65 -6.02 19.34 -2.33
C GLU A 65 -5.12 18.33 -1.59
N ASP A 66 -5.43 18.03 -0.32
CA ASP A 66 -4.70 17.02 0.46
C ASP A 66 -4.83 15.61 -0.12
N VAL A 67 -6.01 15.23 -0.63
CA VAL A 67 -6.22 13.94 -1.32
C VAL A 67 -5.45 13.91 -2.62
N GLU A 68 -5.61 14.93 -3.47
CA GLU A 68 -4.98 15.00 -4.79
C GLU A 68 -3.45 15.03 -4.68
N THR A 69 -2.90 15.80 -3.74
CA THR A 69 -1.45 15.84 -3.46
C THR A 69 -0.94 14.47 -3.02
N SER A 70 -1.68 13.77 -2.17
CA SER A 70 -1.31 12.42 -1.72
C SER A 70 -1.36 11.40 -2.87
N LEU A 71 -2.35 11.51 -3.77
CA LEU A 71 -2.46 10.66 -4.97
C LEU A 71 -1.31 10.91 -5.94
N GLU A 72 -0.99 12.17 -6.23
CA GLU A 72 0.14 12.54 -7.09
C GLU A 72 1.46 12.01 -6.51
N ALA A 73 1.68 12.19 -5.20
CA ALA A 73 2.87 11.68 -4.54
C ALA A 73 2.97 10.15 -4.60
N ALA A 74 1.84 9.44 -4.47
CA ALA A 74 1.82 7.98 -4.59
C ALA A 74 2.15 7.51 -6.00
N TRP A 75 1.56 8.12 -7.04
CA TRP A 75 1.88 7.81 -8.43
C TRP A 75 3.33 8.11 -8.78
N ALA A 76 3.88 9.22 -8.27
CA ALA A 76 5.27 9.60 -8.48
C ALA A 76 6.28 8.70 -7.76
N ALA A 77 5.84 7.99 -6.71
CA ALA A 77 6.67 7.03 -5.98
C ALA A 77 6.71 5.65 -6.64
N LEU A 78 5.78 5.34 -7.55
CA LEU A 78 5.78 4.10 -8.31
C LEU A 78 6.90 4.09 -9.35
N PRO A 79 7.41 2.90 -9.71
CA PRO A 79 8.42 2.78 -10.76
C PRO A 79 7.87 3.24 -12.12
N ASP A 80 8.71 3.94 -12.88
CA ASP A 80 8.37 4.33 -14.25
C ASP A 80 8.22 3.09 -15.12
N ALA A 81 7.25 3.14 -16.05
CA ALA A 81 6.96 2.00 -16.91
C ALA A 81 8.17 1.59 -17.76
N ASP A 82 8.96 2.56 -18.22
CA ASP A 82 10.16 2.31 -19.04
C ASP A 82 11.26 1.63 -18.22
N ASP A 83 11.42 1.97 -16.93
CA ASP A 83 12.43 1.39 -16.04
C ASP A 83 12.23 -0.11 -15.81
N ILE A 84 10.99 -0.61 -15.92
CA ILE A 84 10.68 -2.04 -15.80
C ILE A 84 11.18 -2.83 -17.02
N TRP A 85 11.26 -2.19 -18.20
CA TRP A 85 11.63 -2.85 -19.46
C TRP A 85 13.13 -2.79 -19.77
N GLU A 86 13.87 -1.91 -19.12
CA GLU A 86 15.29 -1.69 -19.37
C GLU A 86 16.18 -2.44 -18.37
N THR A 87 17.26 -3.06 -18.87
CA THR A 87 18.26 -3.73 -18.01
C THR A 87 19.63 -3.77 -18.69
N ASP A 88 20.68 -3.48 -17.91
CA ASP A 88 22.07 -3.55 -18.36
C ASP A 88 22.70 -4.94 -18.16
N ALA A 89 21.94 -5.90 -17.60
CA ALA A 89 22.50 -7.18 -17.21
C ALA A 89 22.58 -8.17 -18.38
N ASP A 90 23.78 -8.70 -18.63
CA ASP A 90 24.03 -9.71 -19.68
C ASP A 90 23.69 -11.15 -19.26
N ASN A 91 23.20 -11.36 -18.04
CA ASN A 91 22.93 -12.70 -17.50
C ASN A 91 21.59 -12.75 -16.76
N VAL A 92 20.96 -13.92 -16.77
CA VAL A 92 19.60 -14.13 -16.23
C VAL A 92 19.47 -13.69 -14.77
N LEU A 93 20.45 -13.99 -13.91
CA LEU A 93 20.37 -13.57 -12.51
C LEU A 93 20.50 -12.06 -12.36
N GLY A 94 21.37 -11.42 -13.14
CA GLY A 94 21.45 -9.96 -13.16
C GLY A 94 20.13 -9.32 -13.59
N VAL A 95 19.50 -9.83 -14.65
CA VAL A 95 18.19 -9.36 -15.13
C VAL A 95 17.11 -9.52 -14.06
N LEU A 96 17.04 -10.69 -13.42
CA LEU A 96 16.04 -10.97 -12.39
C LEU A 96 16.23 -10.11 -11.14
N ASN A 97 17.48 -9.91 -10.69
CA ASN A 97 17.75 -9.02 -9.55
C ASN A 97 17.45 -7.55 -9.89
N GLY A 98 17.79 -7.11 -11.11
CA GLY A 98 17.45 -5.77 -11.59
C GLY A 98 15.95 -5.55 -11.62
N LEU A 99 15.21 -6.48 -12.22
CA LEU A 99 13.74 -6.43 -12.26
C LEU A 99 13.13 -6.47 -10.86
N ASN A 100 13.67 -7.28 -9.94
CA ASN A 100 13.19 -7.34 -8.56
C ASN A 100 13.29 -5.98 -7.86
N SER A 101 14.41 -5.28 -8.04
CA SER A 101 14.58 -3.93 -7.48
C SER A 101 13.74 -2.87 -8.19
N ALA A 102 13.51 -3.02 -9.51
CA ALA A 102 12.65 -2.10 -10.28
C ALA A 102 11.16 -2.23 -9.91
N LEU A 103 10.74 -3.35 -9.31
CA LEU A 103 9.35 -3.58 -8.87
C LEU A 103 9.10 -3.16 -7.41
N GLU A 104 9.97 -2.37 -6.80
CA GLU A 104 9.74 -1.83 -5.46
C GLU A 104 8.76 -0.64 -5.52
N VAL A 105 7.69 -0.68 -4.73
CA VAL A 105 6.64 0.37 -4.70
C VAL A 105 7.02 1.59 -3.86
N GLY A 106 8.19 1.60 -3.22
CA GLY A 106 8.70 2.73 -2.45
C GLY A 106 7.72 3.26 -1.40
N ASP A 107 7.57 4.59 -1.36
CA ASP A 107 6.68 5.30 -0.42
C ASP A 107 5.21 5.36 -0.92
N ALA A 108 4.88 4.73 -2.05
CA ALA A 108 3.54 4.81 -2.64
C ALA A 108 2.44 4.27 -1.70
N GLU A 109 2.73 3.22 -0.93
CA GLU A 109 1.81 2.67 0.08
C GLU A 109 1.51 3.64 1.24
N GLU A 110 2.50 4.46 1.62
CA GLU A 110 2.33 5.48 2.65
C GLU A 110 1.43 6.60 2.13
N HIS A 111 1.73 7.11 0.94
CA HIS A 111 0.94 8.15 0.30
C HIS A 111 -0.50 7.71 -0.02
N LEU A 112 -0.72 6.46 -0.45
CA LEU A 112 -2.07 5.89 -0.62
C LEU A 112 -2.84 5.90 0.70
N ARG A 113 -2.18 5.58 1.81
CA ARG A 113 -2.83 5.58 3.14
C ARG A 113 -3.25 6.98 3.54
N ASP A 114 -2.42 7.99 3.26
CA ASP A 114 -2.74 9.38 3.51
C ASP A 114 -3.90 9.87 2.62
N ALA A 115 -3.89 9.53 1.33
CA ALA A 115 -5.00 9.80 0.42
C ALA A 115 -6.31 9.21 0.94
N LYS A 116 -6.32 7.93 1.32
CA LYS A 116 -7.50 7.24 1.90
C LYS A 116 -7.96 7.90 3.19
N LYS A 117 -7.03 8.32 4.04
CA LYS A 117 -7.35 9.01 5.30
C LYS A 117 -8.05 10.33 5.02
N TRP A 118 -7.48 11.20 4.20
CA TRP A 118 -8.06 12.50 3.85
C TRP A 118 -9.39 12.34 3.13
N PHE A 119 -9.49 11.41 2.19
CA PHE A 119 -10.71 11.09 1.47
C PHE A 119 -11.85 10.69 2.43
N THR A 120 -11.57 9.80 3.39
CA THR A 120 -12.62 9.42 4.36
C THR A 120 -12.97 10.54 5.34
N MET A 121 -12.09 11.51 5.59
CA MET A 121 -12.43 12.70 6.38
C MET A 121 -13.30 13.67 5.57
N GLY A 122 -12.93 13.96 4.33
CA GLY A 122 -13.70 14.83 3.43
C GLY A 122 -15.08 14.28 3.09
N GLN A 123 -15.21 12.97 2.83
CA GLN A 123 -16.53 12.35 2.62
C GLN A 123 -17.47 12.50 3.81
N ARG A 124 -16.96 12.42 5.05
CA ARG A 124 -17.78 12.62 6.26
C ARG A 124 -18.20 14.07 6.44
N ALA A 125 -17.42 14.99 5.91
CA ALA A 125 -17.68 16.42 5.92
C ALA A 125 -18.52 16.89 4.72
N ASP A 126 -18.91 15.97 3.81
CA ASP A 126 -19.57 16.30 2.54
C ASP A 126 -18.75 17.30 1.69
N ALA A 127 -17.42 17.14 1.71
CA ALA A 127 -16.48 18.08 1.08
C ALA A 127 -16.30 17.88 -0.44
N PHE A 128 -16.85 16.81 -1.01
CA PHE A 128 -16.59 16.41 -2.40
C PHE A 128 -17.88 16.28 -3.20
N ASP A 129 -17.97 17.03 -4.29
CA ASP A 129 -19.06 16.88 -5.28
C ASP A 129 -18.89 15.63 -6.16
N ASP A 130 -17.65 15.12 -6.25
CA ASP A 130 -17.17 14.05 -7.14
C ASP A 130 -16.46 12.93 -6.37
N ALA A 131 -16.92 12.64 -5.14
CA ALA A 131 -16.33 11.61 -4.28
C ALA A 131 -16.13 10.25 -4.98
N ALA A 132 -17.03 9.89 -5.90
CA ALA A 132 -16.94 8.63 -6.65
C ALA A 132 -15.74 8.58 -7.62
N ASP A 133 -15.37 9.71 -8.20
CA ASP A 133 -14.24 9.78 -9.14
C ASP A 133 -12.91 9.64 -8.35
N LEU A 134 -12.81 10.33 -7.21
CA LEU A 134 -11.67 10.20 -6.29
C LEU A 134 -11.55 8.78 -5.71
N GLU A 135 -12.67 8.15 -5.34
CA GLU A 135 -12.67 6.76 -4.86
C GLU A 135 -12.14 5.81 -5.94
N SER A 136 -12.61 5.96 -7.18
CA SER A 136 -12.14 5.15 -8.30
C SER A 136 -10.65 5.32 -8.58
N GLU A 137 -10.11 6.53 -8.41
CA GLU A 137 -8.68 6.80 -8.58
C GLU A 137 -7.84 6.15 -7.47
N ILE A 138 -8.28 6.27 -6.21
CA ILE A 138 -7.68 5.60 -5.06
C ILE A 138 -7.66 4.07 -5.26
N GLU A 139 -8.77 3.49 -5.70
CA GLU A 139 -8.87 2.04 -5.96
C GLU A 139 -7.94 1.60 -7.10
N ALA A 140 -7.82 2.40 -8.16
CA ALA A 140 -6.93 2.11 -9.28
C ALA A 140 -5.45 2.12 -8.84
N LEU A 141 -5.06 3.09 -8.03
CA LEU A 141 -3.72 3.17 -7.45
C LEU A 141 -3.43 1.99 -6.49
N GLU A 142 -4.38 1.65 -5.62
CA GLU A 142 -4.27 0.51 -4.70
C GLU A 142 -4.09 -0.81 -5.45
N ALA A 143 -4.83 -1.00 -6.54
CA ALA A 143 -4.68 -2.16 -7.43
C ALA A 143 -3.30 -2.19 -8.08
N ALA A 144 -2.81 -1.05 -8.60
CA ALA A 144 -1.49 -0.97 -9.23
C ALA A 144 -0.36 -1.31 -8.24
N ILE A 145 -0.39 -0.75 -7.03
CA ILE A 145 0.57 -1.07 -5.95
C ILE A 145 0.55 -2.56 -5.64
N THR A 146 -0.66 -3.14 -5.47
CA THR A 146 -0.81 -4.56 -5.16
C THR A 146 -0.24 -5.45 -6.26
N ASP A 147 -0.51 -5.13 -7.53
CA ASP A 147 -0.04 -5.89 -8.67
C ASP A 147 1.49 -5.82 -8.82
N ILE A 148 2.08 -4.65 -8.59
CA ILE A 148 3.55 -4.46 -8.63
C ILE A 148 4.22 -5.26 -7.51
N SER A 149 3.75 -5.12 -6.26
CA SER A 149 4.28 -5.87 -5.12
C SER A 149 4.18 -7.38 -5.34
N ALA A 150 3.04 -7.86 -5.83
CA ALA A 150 2.85 -9.28 -6.15
C ALA A 150 3.78 -9.76 -7.27
N ALA A 151 4.06 -8.92 -8.27
CA ALA A 151 5.03 -9.24 -9.31
C ALA A 151 6.46 -9.32 -8.73
N GLY A 152 6.84 -8.39 -7.87
CA GLY A 152 8.14 -8.40 -7.18
C GLY A 152 8.36 -9.68 -6.37
N GLU A 153 7.36 -10.12 -5.60
CA GLU A 153 7.40 -11.39 -4.86
C GLU A 153 7.65 -12.60 -5.78
N GLN A 154 6.95 -12.67 -6.92
CA GLN A 154 7.12 -13.73 -7.91
C GLN A 154 8.54 -13.74 -8.52
N VAL A 155 9.10 -12.56 -8.81
CA VAL A 155 10.48 -12.43 -9.30
C VAL A 155 11.48 -12.85 -8.23
N GLY A 156 11.24 -12.51 -6.96
CA GLY A 156 12.04 -12.96 -5.82
C GLY A 156 12.07 -14.49 -5.66
N GLU A 157 10.92 -15.16 -5.80
CA GLU A 157 10.84 -16.62 -5.82
C GLU A 157 11.62 -17.22 -6.99
N LEU A 158 11.51 -16.62 -8.18
CA LEU A 158 12.23 -17.07 -9.37
C LEU A 158 13.74 -16.92 -9.21
N THR A 159 14.19 -15.82 -8.60
CA THR A 159 15.59 -15.54 -8.29
C THR A 159 16.20 -16.58 -7.35
N SER A 160 15.40 -17.19 -6.48
CA SER A 160 15.82 -18.30 -5.61
C SER A 160 15.79 -19.65 -6.34
N THR A 161 14.80 -19.87 -7.19
CA THR A 161 14.57 -21.16 -7.88
C THR A 161 15.60 -21.42 -8.98
N VAL A 162 15.97 -20.41 -9.77
CA VAL A 162 16.89 -20.58 -10.91
C VAL A 162 18.28 -21.05 -10.49
N PRO A 163 18.95 -20.48 -9.48
CA PRO A 163 20.22 -20.99 -8.97
C PRO A 163 20.15 -22.43 -8.45
N ALA A 164 19.07 -22.77 -7.73
CA ALA A 164 18.87 -24.12 -7.22
C ALA A 164 18.79 -25.14 -8.36
N LEU A 165 18.01 -24.84 -9.41
CA LEU A 165 17.93 -25.67 -10.61
C LEU A 165 19.29 -25.84 -11.29
N ARG A 166 20.07 -24.75 -11.43
CA ARG A 166 21.42 -24.82 -11.98
C ARG A 166 22.31 -25.78 -11.18
N GLY A 167 22.29 -25.70 -9.85
CA GLY A 167 23.03 -26.61 -8.97
C GLY A 167 22.64 -28.06 -9.18
N THR A 168 21.33 -28.37 -9.21
CA THR A 168 20.86 -29.74 -9.45
C THR A 168 21.31 -30.31 -10.79
N LEU A 169 21.38 -29.49 -11.84
CA LEU A 169 21.84 -29.91 -13.15
C LEU A 169 23.36 -30.12 -13.21
N GLN A 170 24.12 -29.32 -12.46
CA GLN A 170 25.58 -29.48 -12.34
C GLN A 170 25.93 -30.73 -11.55
N ASP A 171 25.18 -31.04 -10.50
CA ASP A 171 25.37 -32.24 -9.66
C ASP A 171 24.94 -33.53 -10.38
N ALA A 172 23.87 -33.48 -11.16
CA ALA A 172 23.34 -34.64 -11.89
C ALA A 172 24.00 -34.85 -13.27
N GLY A 173 24.65 -33.82 -13.82
CA GLY A 173 25.31 -33.85 -15.11
C GLY A 173 26.59 -34.70 -15.10
N PRO A 174 27.10 -35.12 -16.28
CA PRO A 174 28.42 -35.73 -16.36
C PRO A 174 29.45 -34.77 -15.77
N ALA A 175 30.32 -35.26 -14.88
CA ALA A 175 31.42 -34.48 -14.35
C ALA A 175 32.17 -33.83 -15.51
N ALA A 176 32.23 -32.49 -15.51
CA ALA A 176 33.08 -31.78 -16.46
C ALA A 176 34.50 -32.36 -16.31
N PRO A 177 35.21 -32.66 -17.40
CA PRO A 177 36.60 -33.08 -17.28
C PRO A 177 37.32 -31.95 -16.54
N ASP A 178 37.88 -32.28 -15.37
CA ASP A 178 38.75 -31.36 -14.65
C ASP A 178 39.83 -30.92 -15.63
N ASP A 179 39.92 -29.61 -15.88
CA ASP A 179 41.13 -28.98 -16.42
C ASP A 179 42.22 -29.11 -15.34
N GLU A 180 42.68 -30.33 -15.10
CA GLU A 180 43.96 -30.61 -14.47
C GLU A 180 45.03 -30.21 -15.50
N GLU A 181 45.35 -28.92 -15.53
CA GLU A 181 46.61 -28.44 -16.08
C GLU A 181 47.72 -29.21 -15.38
N ALA A 182 48.32 -30.11 -16.15
CA ALA A 182 49.42 -30.97 -15.78
C ALA A 182 50.67 -30.12 -15.53
N ASP A 183 50.80 -29.55 -14.34
CA ASP A 183 52.08 -29.09 -13.78
C ASP A 183 52.88 -30.33 -13.33
N ALA A 184 53.36 -31.09 -14.31
CA ALA A 184 54.30 -32.18 -14.12
C ALA A 184 55.51 -32.00 -15.05
N ASP A 185 56.12 -30.81 -15.03
CA ASP A 185 57.47 -30.68 -15.57
C ASP A 185 58.47 -31.04 -14.47
N THR A 186 58.85 -32.31 -14.52
CA THR A 186 59.70 -32.99 -13.55
C THR A 186 61.13 -32.86 -14.05
N GLU A 187 61.77 -31.72 -13.82
CA GLU A 187 63.21 -31.57 -14.06
C GLU A 187 63.99 -32.19 -12.89
N ALA A 188 63.96 -33.52 -12.85
CA ALA A 188 64.90 -34.34 -12.11
C ALA A 188 66.04 -34.74 -13.06
N ASP A 189 67.00 -33.83 -13.27
CA ASP A 189 68.32 -34.18 -13.79
C ASP A 189 69.30 -34.17 -12.61
N ALA A 190 69.45 -35.34 -12.03
CA ALA A 190 70.53 -35.67 -11.13
C ALA A 190 71.46 -36.61 -11.90
N ASP A 191 72.48 -36.06 -12.55
CA ASP A 191 73.71 -36.79 -12.82
C ASP A 191 74.88 -36.15 -12.09
N ALA A 192 75.56 -37.01 -11.36
CA ALA A 192 76.63 -36.76 -10.43
C ALA A 192 78.00 -36.79 -11.14
N ASP A 193 79.02 -36.48 -10.34
CA ASP A 193 80.45 -36.76 -10.56
C ASP A 193 81.17 -35.82 -11.55
N GLU A 194 82.42 -35.41 -11.37
CA GLU A 194 83.45 -35.58 -10.34
C GLU A 194 84.58 -34.58 -10.74
N ASP A 195 85.30 -34.06 -9.74
CA ASP A 195 86.74 -33.79 -9.74
C ASP A 195 87.46 -32.81 -10.73
N GLU A 196 88.35 -32.05 -10.07
CA GLU A 196 89.72 -31.63 -10.47
C GLU A 196 90.04 -30.13 -10.72
N GLU A 197 90.88 -29.62 -9.79
CA GLU A 197 91.88 -28.52 -9.81
C GLU A 197 91.43 -27.04 -9.70
#